data_AF-A0A4Q5AK44-F1
#
_entry.id   AF-A0A4Q5AK44-F1
#
_cell.length_a   1.000
_cell.length_b   1.000
_cell.length_c   1.000
_cell.angle_alpha   90.00
_cell.angle_beta   90.00
_cell.angle_gamma   90.00
#
_symmetry.space_group_name_H-M   'P 1'
#
loop_
_entity.id
_entity.type
_entity.pdbx_description
1 polymer ?
#
loop_
_entity_poly.entity_id
_entity_poly.type
_entity_poly.pdbx_seq_one_letter_code
_entity_poly.pdbx_strand_id
1 'polypeptide(L)'
;MDVLDNTSALWCTNPVPLHDGMEDLYHTWFAGHTGQPDGQTVSVQPWSPMPCPTPWANTMDTVTNMYLALPMIWLPQEVWARYGTETNAAWHMRMMLTLTILNQVDVTDHGQLTYRLMDTIPTNPDRLAAMALSAATGEGSEDADQCRQTAAAWVDVAWPDGYPLAMLCALARDLVPVCEYGSAVLSAYTAVAYATVGADGQRYAVRMLRTLRDVYPQVFTPDALTPQAVTGWYRAHRQQAVDMMNVLADLNLEHRDMATTVANLLA
;
A
#
# COMPACT_ATOMS: atom_id res chain seq x y z
N MET A 1 -10.20 -13.44 21.96
CA MET A 1 -9.17 -12.62 21.30
C MET A 1 -9.69 -12.44 19.91
N ASP A 2 -9.96 -11.20 19.53
CA ASP A 2 -10.67 -10.92 18.30
C ASP A 2 -9.65 -10.67 17.19
N VAL A 3 -9.94 -11.22 16.01
CA VAL A 3 -9.12 -11.00 14.81
C VAL A 3 -9.39 -9.59 14.32
N LEU A 4 -8.32 -8.81 14.16
CA LEU A 4 -8.40 -7.45 13.64
C LEU A 4 -8.34 -7.49 12.11
N ASP A 5 -9.52 -7.46 11.48
CA ASP A 5 -9.67 -7.40 10.02
C ASP A 5 -10.13 -5.98 9.65
N ASN A 6 -9.18 -5.11 9.33
CA ASN A 6 -9.44 -3.70 9.08
C ASN A 6 -8.66 -3.19 7.87
N THR A 7 -9.20 -2.17 7.23
CA THR A 7 -8.74 -1.62 5.96
C THR A 7 -8.14 -0.23 6.11
N SER A 8 -6.81 -0.13 6.02
CA SER A 8 -6.16 1.13 5.71
C SER A 8 -5.04 0.93 4.71
N ALA A 9 -4.82 1.91 3.82
CA ALA A 9 -3.70 1.89 2.88
C ALA A 9 -2.35 2.17 3.57
N LEU A 10 -2.37 2.56 4.84
CA LEU A 10 -1.20 3.07 5.57
C LEU A 10 -0.71 2.14 6.68
N TRP A 11 -1.44 1.07 6.98
CA TRP A 11 -1.05 0.05 7.96
C TRP A 11 -1.66 -1.31 7.60
N CYS A 12 -1.05 -2.39 8.08
CA CYS A 12 -1.46 -3.75 7.74
C CYS A 12 -1.47 -4.66 8.97
N THR A 13 -2.55 -5.42 9.15
CA THR A 13 -2.69 -6.46 10.21
C THR A 13 -2.38 -7.87 9.70
N ASN A 14 -2.26 -8.04 8.39
CA ASN A 14 -2.02 -9.35 7.79
C ASN A 14 -1.22 -9.21 6.48
N PRO A 15 0.11 -9.43 6.52
CA PRO A 15 0.95 -9.28 5.35
C PRO A 15 0.91 -10.50 4.40
N VAL A 16 0.19 -11.58 4.75
CA VAL A 16 0.18 -12.81 3.95
C VAL A 16 -0.45 -12.62 2.57
N PRO A 17 -1.65 -12.02 2.43
CA PRO A 17 -2.26 -11.80 1.11
C PRO A 17 -1.40 -10.94 0.19
N LEU A 18 -0.69 -9.94 0.76
CA LEU A 18 0.27 -9.14 0.02
C LEU A 18 1.41 -9.99 -0.52
N HIS A 19 2.05 -10.74 0.37
CA HIS A 19 3.21 -11.56 0.04
C HIS A 19 2.87 -12.62 -1.03
N ASP A 20 1.72 -13.27 -0.91
CA ASP A 20 1.30 -14.32 -1.85
C ASP A 20 0.81 -13.76 -3.18
N GLY A 21 0.08 -12.65 -3.15
CA GLY A 21 -0.57 -12.08 -4.34
C GLY A 21 0.38 -11.30 -5.25
N MET A 22 1.66 -11.12 -4.86
CA MET A 22 2.60 -10.29 -5.60
C MET A 22 2.79 -10.72 -7.06
N GLU A 23 2.97 -12.00 -7.29
CA GLU A 23 3.19 -12.55 -8.63
C GLU A 23 1.91 -12.40 -9.48
N ASP A 24 0.75 -12.73 -8.90
CA ASP A 24 -0.54 -12.59 -9.57
C ASP A 24 -0.86 -11.13 -9.91
N LEU A 25 -0.59 -10.20 -8.99
CA LEU A 25 -0.77 -8.76 -9.19
C LEU A 25 0.16 -8.23 -10.28
N TYR A 26 1.42 -8.68 -10.27
CA TYR A 26 2.38 -8.33 -11.31
C TYR A 26 1.90 -8.79 -12.69
N HIS A 27 1.45 -10.04 -12.83
CA HIS A 27 0.88 -10.54 -14.09
C HIS A 27 -0.44 -9.86 -14.48
N THR A 28 -1.21 -9.39 -13.50
CA THR A 28 -2.45 -8.64 -13.74
C THR A 28 -2.16 -7.27 -14.37
N TRP A 29 -1.04 -6.64 -14.02
CA TRP A 29 -0.66 -5.31 -14.54
C TRP A 29 0.27 -5.37 -15.77
N PHE A 30 1.06 -6.41 -15.92
CA PHE A 30 2.07 -6.51 -16.98
C PHE A 30 1.88 -7.77 -17.81
N ALA A 31 1.69 -7.61 -19.13
CA ALA A 31 1.38 -8.73 -20.00
C ALA A 31 2.64 -9.52 -20.35
N GLY A 32 2.58 -10.85 -20.28
CA GLY A 32 3.57 -11.75 -20.91
C GLY A 32 4.98 -11.79 -20.29
N HIS A 33 5.21 -11.17 -19.13
CA HIS A 33 6.53 -11.16 -18.51
C HIS A 33 6.75 -12.42 -17.65
N THR A 34 7.64 -13.31 -18.09
CA THR A 34 8.21 -14.38 -17.24
C THR A 34 9.31 -13.79 -16.36
N GLY A 35 8.93 -13.10 -15.29
CA GLY A 35 9.87 -12.48 -14.35
C GLY A 35 9.21 -12.30 -12.99
N GLN A 36 10.00 -12.39 -11.92
CA GLN A 36 9.49 -12.07 -10.59
C GLN A 36 9.38 -10.54 -10.43
N PRO A 37 8.31 -10.04 -9.79
CA PRO A 37 8.22 -8.64 -9.44
C PRO A 37 9.45 -8.23 -8.62
N ASP A 38 10.15 -7.18 -9.07
CA ASP A 38 11.19 -6.56 -8.27
C ASP A 38 10.73 -5.21 -7.72
N GLY A 39 11.43 -4.74 -6.68
CA GLY A 39 11.14 -3.46 -6.05
C GLY A 39 11.40 -2.25 -6.94
N GLN A 40 11.95 -2.44 -8.15
CA GLN A 40 12.09 -1.38 -9.15
C GLN A 40 10.84 -1.22 -9.99
N THR A 41 10.07 -2.28 -10.22
CA THR A 41 8.86 -2.26 -11.06
C THR A 41 7.60 -2.07 -10.22
N VAL A 42 7.49 -2.75 -9.08
CA VAL A 42 6.37 -2.59 -8.15
C VAL A 42 6.92 -2.42 -6.73
N SER A 43 6.61 -1.29 -6.10
CA SER A 43 6.90 -1.06 -4.70
C SER A 43 5.79 -1.64 -3.85
N VAL A 44 6.16 -2.59 -2.99
CA VAL A 44 5.28 -3.17 -1.97
C VAL A 44 5.94 -3.01 -0.62
N GLN A 45 5.14 -2.58 0.34
CA GLN A 45 5.60 -2.29 1.68
C GLN A 45 4.84 -3.19 2.64
N PRO A 46 5.51 -3.77 3.65
CA PRO A 46 4.86 -4.74 4.52
C PRO A 46 3.77 -4.12 5.39
N TRP A 47 3.80 -2.79 5.56
CA TRP A 47 2.82 -1.99 6.27
C TRP A 47 1.66 -1.49 5.38
N SER A 48 1.66 -1.73 4.07
CA SER A 48 0.58 -1.29 3.19
C SER A 48 -0.03 -2.47 2.45
N PRO A 49 -1.36 -2.67 2.49
CA PRO A 49 -2.05 -3.65 1.66
C PRO A 49 -2.13 -3.26 0.18
N MET A 50 -1.59 -2.11 -0.22
CA MET A 50 -1.78 -1.52 -1.54
C MET A 50 -0.46 -1.52 -2.34
N PRO A 51 -0.24 -2.45 -3.27
CA PRO A 51 0.96 -2.46 -4.12
C PRO A 51 0.98 -1.26 -5.08
N CYS A 52 2.14 -0.66 -5.33
CA CYS A 52 2.26 0.50 -6.22
C CYS A 52 3.25 0.23 -7.35
N PRO A 53 2.84 0.23 -8.64
CA PRO A 53 3.82 0.24 -9.73
C PRO A 53 4.71 1.47 -9.60
N THR A 54 6.01 1.39 -9.88
CA THR A 54 6.86 2.59 -9.81
C THR A 54 6.79 3.38 -11.12
N PRO A 55 7.33 4.61 -11.18
CA PRO A 55 7.46 5.34 -12.43
C PRO A 55 8.30 4.62 -13.49
N TRP A 56 9.19 3.69 -13.10
CA TRP A 56 9.98 2.89 -14.04
C TRP A 56 9.20 1.73 -14.64
N ALA A 57 8.04 1.37 -14.09
CA ALA A 57 7.19 0.32 -14.67
C ALA A 57 6.70 0.67 -16.08
N ASN A 58 6.63 1.96 -16.42
CA ASN A 58 6.27 2.43 -17.76
C ASN A 58 7.29 2.06 -18.85
N THR A 59 8.50 1.60 -18.49
CA THR A 59 9.51 1.16 -19.47
C THR A 59 9.38 -0.32 -19.84
N MET A 60 8.36 -1.02 -19.35
CA MET A 60 8.11 -2.42 -19.74
C MET A 60 7.50 -2.50 -21.13
N ASP A 61 7.91 -3.50 -21.91
CA ASP A 61 7.53 -3.66 -23.32
C ASP A 61 6.02 -3.90 -23.51
N THR A 62 5.28 -4.33 -22.47
CA THR A 62 3.83 -4.55 -22.56
C THR A 62 3.13 -4.43 -21.21
N VAL A 63 2.23 -3.45 -21.09
CA VAL A 63 1.33 -3.22 -19.94
C VAL A 63 -0.08 -3.72 -20.25
N THR A 64 -0.85 -4.08 -19.23
CA THR A 64 -2.26 -4.51 -19.38
C THR A 64 -3.22 -3.33 -19.26
N ASN A 65 -4.49 -3.54 -19.62
CA ASN A 65 -5.56 -2.55 -19.39
C ASN A 65 -5.68 -2.17 -17.92
N MET A 66 -5.45 -3.12 -17.00
CA MET A 66 -5.54 -2.87 -15.57
C MET A 66 -4.47 -1.87 -15.12
N TYR A 67 -3.24 -1.99 -15.63
CA TYR A 67 -2.19 -1.01 -15.36
C TYR A 67 -2.59 0.38 -15.84
N LEU A 68 -3.10 0.48 -17.06
CA LEU A 68 -3.55 1.74 -17.64
C LEU A 68 -4.73 2.35 -16.88
N ALA A 69 -5.53 1.52 -16.21
CA ALA A 69 -6.64 1.97 -15.38
C ALA A 69 -6.21 2.53 -14.02
N LEU A 70 -4.94 2.38 -13.60
CA LEU A 70 -4.50 2.89 -12.30
C LEU A 70 -4.42 4.43 -12.31
N PRO A 71 -4.88 5.11 -11.25
CA PRO A 71 -4.90 6.57 -11.21
C PRO A 71 -3.50 7.17 -11.17
N MET A 72 -2.57 6.48 -10.49
CA MET A 72 -1.26 7.02 -10.15
C MET A 72 -0.33 7.27 -11.34
N ILE A 73 -0.43 6.48 -12.41
CA ILE A 73 0.42 6.63 -13.60
C ILE A 73 0.06 7.88 -14.42
N TRP A 74 -1.11 8.46 -14.17
CA TRP A 74 -1.61 9.67 -14.85
C TRP A 74 -1.44 10.94 -14.03
N LEU A 75 -1.01 10.83 -12.78
CA LEU A 75 -0.74 11.98 -11.92
C LEU A 75 0.34 12.88 -12.56
N PRO A 76 0.29 14.21 -12.30
CA PRO A 76 1.34 15.12 -12.74
C PRO A 76 2.74 14.61 -12.35
N GLN A 77 3.74 14.86 -13.18
CA GLN A 77 5.10 14.34 -12.98
C GLN A 77 5.66 14.74 -11.60
N GLU A 78 5.33 15.93 -11.11
CA GLU A 78 5.75 16.42 -9.79
C GLU A 78 5.18 15.62 -8.61
N VAL A 79 4.08 14.89 -8.85
CA VAL A 79 3.43 14.01 -7.89
C VAL A 79 3.94 12.58 -8.06
N TRP A 80 3.95 12.06 -9.31
CA TRP A 80 4.25 10.66 -9.56
C TRP A 80 5.73 10.31 -9.42
N ALA A 81 6.63 11.23 -9.77
CA ALA A 81 8.06 10.96 -9.79
C ALA A 81 8.59 10.55 -8.41
N ARG A 82 9.64 9.71 -8.43
CA ARG A 82 10.46 9.43 -7.25
C ARG A 82 11.66 10.37 -7.21
N TYR A 83 11.82 11.08 -6.10
CA TYR A 83 12.90 12.05 -5.93
C TYR A 83 14.14 11.41 -5.28
N GLY A 84 15.33 11.95 -5.58
CA GLY A 84 16.60 11.36 -5.12
C GLY A 84 16.75 11.24 -3.59
N THR A 85 15.99 12.01 -2.83
CA THR A 85 15.97 11.97 -1.35
C THR A 85 15.02 10.91 -0.78
N GLU A 86 14.24 10.23 -1.62
CA GLU A 86 13.24 9.26 -1.19
C GLU A 86 13.76 7.82 -1.30
N THR A 87 13.59 7.06 -0.21
CA THR A 87 13.65 5.60 -0.26
C THR A 87 12.40 5.07 -0.97
N ASN A 88 12.40 3.80 -1.40
CA ASN A 88 11.22 3.19 -2.03
C ASN A 88 9.99 3.19 -1.09
N ALA A 89 10.22 2.99 0.22
CA ALA A 89 9.18 3.04 1.24
C ALA A 89 8.63 4.45 1.44
N ALA A 90 9.50 5.47 1.49
CA ALA A 90 9.07 6.87 1.63
C ALA A 90 8.26 7.33 0.41
N TRP A 91 8.69 6.97 -0.79
CA TRP A 91 7.93 7.23 -2.01
C TRP A 91 6.55 6.54 -1.99
N HIS A 92 6.50 5.24 -1.65
CA HIS A 92 5.24 4.51 -1.53
C HIS A 92 4.30 5.16 -0.51
N MET A 93 4.82 5.54 0.66
CA MET A 93 4.06 6.23 1.71
C MET A 93 3.50 7.55 1.20
N ARG A 94 4.32 8.37 0.55
CA ARG A 94 3.85 9.62 -0.07
C ARG A 94 2.75 9.35 -1.10
N MET A 95 2.84 8.25 -1.84
CA MET A 95 1.83 7.89 -2.82
C MET A 95 0.52 7.43 -2.19
N MET A 96 0.56 6.63 -1.13
CA MET A 96 -0.66 6.27 -0.39
C MET A 96 -1.30 7.49 0.27
N LEU A 97 -0.51 8.37 0.91
CA LEU A 97 -1.02 9.64 1.43
C LEU A 97 -1.69 10.47 0.33
N THR A 98 -1.03 10.60 -0.82
CA THR A 98 -1.55 11.38 -1.95
C THR A 98 -2.85 10.78 -2.46
N LEU A 99 -2.90 9.48 -2.75
CA LEU A 99 -4.10 8.83 -3.28
C LEU A 99 -5.25 8.81 -2.26
N THR A 100 -4.97 8.69 -0.96
CA THR A 100 -5.98 8.84 0.09
C THR A 100 -6.56 10.25 0.10
N ILE A 101 -5.73 11.29 0.04
CA ILE A 101 -6.18 12.70 -0.01
C ILE A 101 -6.99 12.99 -1.27
N LEU A 102 -6.56 12.45 -2.42
CA LEU A 102 -7.27 12.55 -3.70
C LEU A 102 -8.54 11.67 -3.76
N ASN A 103 -8.86 10.93 -2.70
CA ASN A 103 -9.96 9.97 -2.64
C ASN A 103 -9.91 8.90 -3.74
N GLN A 104 -8.71 8.43 -4.10
CA GLN A 104 -8.46 7.42 -5.14
C GLN A 104 -8.17 6.02 -4.59
N VAL A 105 -8.37 5.84 -3.29
CA VAL A 105 -8.42 4.54 -2.62
C VAL A 105 -9.86 4.32 -2.18
N ASP A 106 -10.41 3.15 -2.45
CA ASP A 106 -11.77 2.75 -2.07
C ASP A 106 -11.76 1.49 -1.22
N VAL A 107 -12.86 1.26 -0.50
CA VAL A 107 -13.10 0.01 0.23
C VAL A 107 -14.29 -0.69 -0.44
N THR A 108 -14.03 -1.87 -0.99
CA THR A 108 -15.07 -2.71 -1.62
C THR A 108 -16.10 -3.22 -0.62
N ASP A 109 -17.22 -3.75 -1.12
CA ASP A 109 -18.31 -4.35 -0.32
C ASP A 109 -17.86 -5.49 0.62
N HIS A 110 -16.67 -6.04 0.39
CA HIS A 110 -16.07 -7.10 1.21
C HIS A 110 -14.98 -6.59 2.17
N GLY A 111 -14.87 -5.27 2.34
CA GLY A 111 -13.87 -4.69 3.21
C GLY A 111 -12.44 -4.90 2.68
N GLN A 112 -12.24 -4.88 1.36
CA GLN A 112 -10.90 -4.91 0.76
C GLN A 112 -10.59 -3.55 0.13
N LEU A 113 -9.37 -3.06 0.35
CA LEU A 113 -8.91 -1.83 -0.29
C LEU A 113 -8.61 -2.05 -1.77
N THR A 114 -9.04 -1.11 -2.59
CA THR A 114 -8.80 -1.11 -4.03
C THR A 114 -8.50 0.30 -4.52
N TYR A 115 -7.79 0.41 -5.65
CA TYR A 115 -7.67 1.68 -6.34
C TYR A 115 -8.98 2.03 -7.03
N ARG A 116 -9.38 3.31 -7.00
CA ARG A 116 -10.40 3.82 -7.92
C ARG A 116 -9.79 3.87 -9.31
N LEU A 117 -10.29 3.02 -10.19
CA LEU A 117 -9.79 2.92 -11.55
C LEU A 117 -10.27 4.10 -12.40
N MET A 118 -9.45 4.50 -13.37
CA MET A 118 -9.84 5.48 -14.38
C MET A 118 -10.98 4.91 -15.24
N ASP A 119 -12.11 5.61 -15.30
CA ASP A 119 -13.27 5.18 -16.11
C ASP A 119 -13.05 5.31 -17.62
N THR A 120 -11.98 5.99 -18.03
CA THR A 120 -11.72 6.44 -19.41
C THR A 120 -10.83 5.51 -20.22
N ILE A 121 -10.63 4.26 -19.79
CA ILE A 121 -9.78 3.32 -20.54
C ILE A 121 -10.50 2.81 -21.80
N PRO A 122 -9.96 3.04 -23.01
CA PRO A 122 -10.61 2.60 -24.23
C PRO A 122 -10.57 1.08 -24.36
N THR A 123 -11.66 0.50 -24.88
CA THR A 123 -11.75 -0.93 -25.19
C THR A 123 -11.25 -1.28 -26.59
N ASN A 124 -11.05 -0.27 -27.45
CA ASN A 124 -10.51 -0.44 -28.78
C ASN A 124 -8.99 -0.72 -28.72
N PRO A 125 -8.49 -1.81 -29.36
CA PRO A 125 -7.07 -2.18 -29.28
C PRO A 125 -6.08 -1.14 -29.80
N ASP A 126 -6.40 -0.43 -30.89
CA ASP A 126 -5.51 0.57 -31.48
C ASP A 126 -5.38 1.80 -30.56
N ARG A 127 -6.50 2.23 -29.98
CA ARG A 127 -6.52 3.33 -28.99
C ARG A 127 -5.80 2.95 -27.71
N LEU A 128 -5.99 1.72 -27.25
CA LEU A 128 -5.29 1.18 -26.10
C LEU A 128 -3.77 1.13 -26.35
N ALA A 129 -3.35 0.69 -27.53
CA ALA A 129 -1.93 0.69 -27.92
C ALA A 129 -1.35 2.11 -27.96
N ALA A 130 -2.09 3.08 -28.50
CA ALA A 130 -1.68 4.48 -28.48
C ALA A 130 -1.60 5.07 -27.05
N MET A 131 -2.53 4.70 -26.17
CA MET A 131 -2.52 5.09 -24.76
C MET A 131 -1.34 4.47 -24.00
N ALA A 132 -1.04 3.18 -24.24
CA ALA A 132 0.13 2.51 -23.68
C ALA A 132 1.44 3.17 -24.16
N LEU A 133 1.54 3.48 -25.45
CA LEU A 133 2.68 4.20 -26.01
C LEU A 133 2.83 5.59 -25.37
N SER A 134 1.73 6.34 -25.21
CA SER A 134 1.74 7.64 -24.52
C SER A 134 2.24 7.54 -23.08
N ALA A 135 1.84 6.50 -22.33
CA ALA A 135 2.33 6.29 -20.97
C ALA A 135 3.84 5.98 -20.92
N ALA A 136 4.35 5.24 -21.91
CA ALA A 136 5.75 4.83 -21.98
C ALA A 136 6.69 5.94 -22.49
N THR A 137 6.28 6.68 -23.52
CA THR A 137 7.16 7.63 -24.24
C THR A 137 6.79 9.10 -24.04
N GLY A 138 5.62 9.39 -23.49
CA GLY A 138 5.07 10.74 -23.42
C GLY A 138 4.51 11.25 -24.74
N GLU A 139 4.41 10.40 -25.77
CA GLU A 139 3.74 10.76 -27.03
C GLU A 139 2.27 11.12 -26.81
N GLY A 140 1.70 11.97 -27.67
CA GLY A 140 0.32 12.43 -27.55
C GLY A 140 -0.70 11.31 -27.81
N SER A 141 -1.72 11.24 -26.97
CA SER A 141 -2.88 10.35 -27.13
C SER A 141 -4.08 11.02 -26.46
N GLU A 142 -5.19 11.17 -27.17
CA GLU A 142 -6.40 11.84 -26.64
C GLU A 142 -6.89 11.18 -25.35
N ASP A 143 -6.89 9.85 -25.29
CA ASP A 143 -7.29 9.07 -24.10
C ASP A 143 -6.34 9.29 -22.92
N ALA A 144 -5.04 9.32 -23.19
CA ALA A 144 -4.02 9.56 -22.17
C ALA A 144 -4.06 11.01 -21.67
N ASP A 145 -4.27 11.98 -22.57
CA ASP A 145 -4.43 13.39 -22.26
C ASP A 145 -5.65 13.64 -21.38
N GLN A 146 -6.77 12.96 -21.66
CA GLN A 146 -7.96 13.02 -20.80
C GLN A 146 -7.67 12.48 -19.39
N CYS A 147 -6.94 11.37 -19.27
CA CYS A 147 -6.55 10.82 -17.97
C CYS A 147 -5.64 11.78 -17.20
N ARG A 148 -4.64 12.36 -17.86
CA ARG A 148 -3.74 13.36 -17.27
C ARG A 148 -4.49 14.61 -16.81
N GLN A 149 -5.41 15.13 -17.63
CA GLN A 149 -6.24 16.28 -17.27
C GLN A 149 -7.13 16.00 -16.07
N THR A 150 -7.74 14.81 -16.03
CA THR A 150 -8.57 14.38 -14.90
C THR A 150 -7.75 14.28 -13.61
N ALA A 151 -6.58 13.65 -13.68
CA ALA A 151 -5.68 13.51 -12.54
C ALA A 151 -5.11 14.85 -12.07
N ALA A 152 -4.75 15.74 -12.99
CA ALA A 152 -4.33 17.11 -12.68
C ALA A 152 -5.43 17.89 -11.97
N ALA A 153 -6.69 17.79 -12.43
CA ALA A 153 -7.82 18.43 -11.78
C ALA A 153 -8.02 17.96 -10.33
N TRP A 154 -7.78 16.67 -10.02
CA TRP A 154 -7.82 16.18 -8.64
C TRP A 154 -6.74 16.85 -7.78
N VAL A 155 -5.52 16.97 -8.30
CA VAL A 155 -4.39 17.61 -7.60
C VAL A 155 -4.67 19.09 -7.38
N ASP A 156 -5.16 19.81 -8.39
CA ASP A 156 -5.48 21.24 -8.30
C ASP A 156 -6.58 21.53 -7.27
N VAL A 157 -7.57 20.63 -7.15
CA VAL A 157 -8.63 20.74 -6.13
C VAL A 157 -8.08 20.50 -4.73
N ALA A 158 -7.22 19.50 -4.55
CA ALA A 158 -6.63 19.18 -3.25
C ALA A 158 -5.58 20.19 -2.79
N TRP A 159 -4.82 20.74 -3.74
CA TRP A 159 -3.71 21.67 -3.49
C TRP A 159 -3.73 22.82 -4.52
N PRO A 160 -4.63 23.81 -4.36
CA PRO A 160 -4.77 24.92 -5.32
C PRO A 160 -3.52 25.81 -5.40
N ASP A 161 -2.68 25.80 -4.36
CA ASP A 161 -1.41 26.53 -4.32
C ASP A 161 -0.20 25.69 -4.80
N GLY A 162 -0.46 24.49 -5.34
CA GLY A 162 0.54 23.55 -5.85
C GLY A 162 0.85 22.41 -4.90
N TYR A 163 1.29 21.27 -5.46
CA TYR A 163 1.56 20.05 -4.69
C TYR A 163 2.67 20.28 -3.64
N PRO A 164 2.41 20.06 -2.33
CA PRO A 164 3.35 20.37 -1.25
C PRO A 164 4.42 19.29 -1.10
N LEU A 165 5.22 19.07 -2.15
CA LEU A 165 6.17 17.97 -2.28
C LEU A 165 7.12 17.86 -1.08
N ALA A 166 7.77 18.95 -0.69
CA ALA A 166 8.77 18.92 0.39
C ALA A 166 8.16 18.49 1.72
N MET A 167 6.95 18.98 2.02
CA MET A 167 6.21 18.61 3.24
C MET A 167 5.80 17.14 3.21
N LEU A 168 5.23 16.67 2.10
CA LEU A 168 4.79 15.27 1.97
C LEU A 168 5.96 14.29 1.97
N CYS A 169 7.10 14.64 1.36
CA CYS A 169 8.32 13.84 1.44
C CYS A 169 8.86 13.74 2.87
N ALA A 170 8.81 14.84 3.65
CA ALA A 170 9.23 14.82 5.05
C ALA A 170 8.27 13.96 5.89
N LEU A 171 6.96 14.19 5.76
CA LEU A 171 5.93 13.43 6.45
C LEU A 171 6.02 11.94 6.13
N ALA A 172 6.16 11.58 4.86
CA ALA A 172 6.28 10.19 4.45
C ALA A 172 7.51 9.50 5.06
N ARG A 173 8.65 10.19 5.12
CA ARG A 173 9.87 9.68 5.77
C ARG A 173 9.65 9.40 7.26
N ASP A 174 8.92 10.28 7.93
CA ASP A 174 8.65 10.17 9.37
C ASP A 174 7.57 9.10 9.66
N LEU A 175 6.58 8.93 8.77
CA LEU A 175 5.51 7.95 8.92
C LEU A 175 5.92 6.52 8.59
N VAL A 176 6.84 6.29 7.64
CA VAL A 176 7.30 4.92 7.28
C VAL A 176 7.68 4.09 8.52
N PRO A 177 8.61 4.52 9.40
CA PRO A 177 8.97 3.71 10.55
C PRO A 177 7.81 3.56 11.55
N VAL A 178 6.96 4.57 11.70
CA VAL A 178 5.78 4.50 12.59
C VAL A 178 4.81 3.41 12.09
N CYS A 179 4.48 3.43 10.80
CA CYS A 179 3.60 2.46 10.17
C CYS A 179 4.21 1.05 10.12
N GLU A 180 5.51 0.93 9.87
CA GLU A 180 6.23 -0.33 9.85
C GLU A 180 6.19 -1.04 11.22
N TYR A 181 6.55 -0.33 12.29
CA TYR A 181 6.54 -0.88 13.64
C TYR A 181 5.13 -1.18 14.14
N GLY A 182 4.18 -0.25 13.96
CA GLY A 182 2.81 -0.47 14.39
C GLY A 182 2.15 -1.64 13.64
N SER A 183 2.36 -1.76 12.32
CA SER A 183 1.84 -2.88 11.52
C SER A 183 2.45 -4.21 11.91
N ALA A 184 3.75 -4.27 12.24
CA ALA A 184 4.38 -5.49 12.73
C ALA A 184 3.76 -5.96 14.06
N VAL A 185 3.46 -5.03 14.98
CA VAL A 185 2.81 -5.31 16.27
C VAL A 185 1.38 -5.79 16.07
N LEU A 186 0.59 -5.08 15.26
CA LEU A 186 -0.77 -5.48 14.93
C LEU A 186 -0.82 -6.84 14.25
N SER A 187 0.10 -7.10 13.31
CA SER A 187 0.18 -8.38 12.64
C SER A 187 0.59 -9.53 13.58
N ALA A 188 1.45 -9.26 14.56
CA ALA A 188 1.82 -10.23 15.58
C ALA A 188 0.63 -10.56 16.50
N TYR A 189 -0.13 -9.55 16.92
CA TYR A 189 -1.38 -9.74 17.67
C TYR A 189 -2.38 -10.57 16.85
N THR A 190 -2.60 -10.22 15.58
CA THR A 190 -3.53 -10.92 14.68
C THR A 190 -3.13 -12.37 14.47
N ALA A 191 -1.84 -12.66 14.30
CA ALA A 191 -1.34 -14.04 14.20
C ALA A 191 -1.64 -14.85 15.48
N VAL A 192 -1.44 -14.27 16.67
CA VAL A 192 -1.81 -14.92 17.94
C VAL A 192 -3.32 -15.13 18.05
N ALA A 193 -4.13 -14.18 17.58
CA ALA A 193 -5.59 -14.31 17.56
C ALA A 193 -6.02 -15.51 16.69
N TYR A 194 -5.50 -15.62 15.46
CA TYR A 194 -5.76 -16.76 14.57
C TYR A 194 -5.38 -18.11 15.18
N ALA A 195 -4.31 -18.18 15.98
CA ALA A 195 -3.90 -19.42 16.63
C ALA A 195 -4.95 -19.99 17.61
N THR A 196 -5.93 -19.17 18.01
CA THR A 196 -7.04 -19.58 18.90
C THR A 196 -8.26 -20.13 18.16
N VAL A 197 -8.31 -20.02 16.83
CA VAL A 197 -9.48 -20.36 15.98
C VAL A 197 -9.50 -21.83 15.54
N GLY A 198 -8.74 -22.70 16.23
CA GLY A 198 -8.64 -24.14 15.92
C GLY A 198 -7.50 -24.49 14.96
N ALA A 199 -7.51 -25.70 14.41
CA ALA A 199 -6.36 -26.28 13.71
C ALA A 199 -5.95 -25.51 12.44
N ASP A 200 -6.91 -25.04 11.64
CA ASP A 200 -6.63 -24.27 10.43
C ASP A 200 -6.13 -22.86 10.78
N GLY A 201 -6.73 -22.23 11.79
CA GLY A 201 -6.24 -20.95 12.35
C GLY A 201 -4.81 -21.04 12.87
N GLN A 202 -4.43 -22.16 13.52
CA GLN A 202 -3.05 -22.41 13.94
C GLN A 202 -2.08 -22.52 12.78
N ARG A 203 -2.45 -23.23 11.69
CA ARG A 203 -1.61 -23.30 10.49
C ARG A 203 -1.44 -21.92 9.85
N TYR A 204 -2.52 -21.15 9.79
CA TYR A 204 -2.50 -19.78 9.26
C TYR A 204 -1.65 -18.85 10.12
N ALA A 205 -1.78 -18.92 11.45
CA ALA A 205 -0.97 -18.16 12.39
C ALA A 205 0.54 -18.46 12.21
N VAL A 206 0.93 -19.73 12.12
CA VAL A 206 2.33 -20.11 11.87
C VAL A 206 2.83 -19.52 10.55
N ARG A 207 2.00 -19.52 9.52
CA ARG A 207 2.32 -18.91 8.23
C ARG A 207 2.52 -17.40 8.38
N MET A 208 1.58 -16.69 9.00
CA MET A 208 1.70 -15.26 9.28
C MET A 208 3.00 -14.95 10.02
N LEU A 209 3.33 -15.69 11.08
CA LEU A 209 4.55 -15.47 11.86
C LEU A 209 5.84 -15.66 11.04
N ARG A 210 5.85 -16.57 10.07
CA ARG A 210 6.97 -16.74 9.14
C ARG A 210 7.05 -15.56 8.18
N THR A 211 5.94 -15.19 7.55
CA THR A 211 5.87 -14.02 6.67
C THR A 211 6.31 -12.75 7.40
N LEU A 212 5.87 -12.54 8.65
CA LEU A 212 6.30 -11.41 9.48
C LEU A 212 7.81 -11.39 9.69
N ARG A 213 8.43 -12.55 9.96
CA ARG A 213 9.89 -12.66 10.12
C ARG A 213 10.62 -12.27 8.82
N ASP A 214 10.07 -12.66 7.68
CA ASP A 214 10.67 -12.43 6.37
C ASP A 214 10.53 -10.97 5.93
N VAL A 215 9.36 -10.35 6.18
CA VAL A 215 9.06 -8.98 5.71
C VAL A 215 9.41 -7.88 6.71
N TYR A 216 9.54 -8.21 8.00
CA TYR A 216 9.94 -7.28 9.09
C TYR A 216 11.18 -7.75 9.86
N PRO A 217 12.29 -8.18 9.23
CA PRO A 217 13.38 -8.86 9.92
C PRO A 217 14.10 -8.00 10.98
N GLN A 218 14.08 -6.68 10.83
CA GLN A 218 14.71 -5.73 11.76
C GLN A 218 13.78 -5.30 12.90
N VAL A 219 12.47 -5.44 12.71
CA VAL A 219 11.44 -4.99 13.65
C VAL A 219 10.91 -6.15 14.46
N PHE A 220 10.48 -7.22 13.79
CA PHE A 220 9.85 -8.38 14.43
C PHE A 220 10.89 -9.39 14.95
N THR A 221 11.24 -9.22 16.23
CA THR A 221 12.34 -9.94 16.88
C THR A 221 11.92 -10.70 18.15
N PRO A 222 10.90 -11.57 18.12
CA PRO A 222 10.57 -12.38 19.28
C PRO A 222 11.63 -13.47 19.52
N ASP A 223 11.85 -13.80 20.79
CA ASP A 223 12.81 -14.84 21.25
C ASP A 223 12.56 -16.20 20.59
N ALA A 224 11.29 -16.51 20.28
CA ALA A 224 10.88 -17.69 19.54
C ALA A 224 9.61 -17.42 18.72
N LEU A 225 9.40 -18.19 17.64
CA LEU A 225 8.14 -18.17 16.88
C LEU A 225 7.08 -19.10 17.50
N THR A 226 6.80 -18.88 18.79
CA THR A 226 5.73 -19.58 19.53
C THR A 226 4.66 -18.58 19.96
N PRO A 227 3.39 -18.97 20.12
CA PRO A 227 2.34 -18.06 20.55
C PRO A 227 2.68 -17.32 21.87
N GLN A 228 3.34 -18.00 22.81
CA GLN A 228 3.75 -17.40 24.08
C GLN A 228 4.84 -16.33 23.91
N ALA A 229 5.91 -16.64 23.17
CA ALA A 229 7.01 -15.70 22.95
C ALA A 229 6.55 -14.49 22.11
N VAL A 230 5.73 -14.73 21.09
CA VAL A 230 5.12 -13.65 20.28
C VAL A 230 4.16 -12.81 21.12
N THR A 231 3.41 -13.43 22.04
CA THR A 231 2.55 -12.69 23.00
C THR A 231 3.36 -11.78 23.90
N GLY A 232 4.48 -12.27 24.44
CA GLY A 232 5.40 -11.44 25.22
C GLY A 232 5.94 -10.27 24.40
N TRP A 233 6.34 -10.54 23.15
CA TRP A 233 6.88 -9.54 22.24
C TRP A 233 5.84 -8.46 21.89
N TYR A 234 4.65 -8.79 21.39
CA TYR A 234 3.69 -7.74 20.99
C TYR A 234 3.20 -6.93 22.20
N ARG A 235 3.08 -7.53 23.39
CA ARG A 235 2.70 -6.80 24.62
C ARG A 235 3.76 -5.80 25.05
N ALA A 236 5.05 -6.16 24.92
CA ALA A 236 6.15 -5.25 25.18
C ALA A 236 6.21 -4.08 24.19
N HIS A 237 5.69 -4.28 22.97
CA HIS A 237 5.71 -3.29 21.88
C HIS A 237 4.33 -2.74 21.53
N ARG A 238 3.32 -2.90 22.39
CA ARG A 238 1.95 -2.49 22.08
C ARG A 238 1.79 -0.98 21.88
N GLN A 239 2.64 -0.20 22.55
CA GLN A 239 2.57 1.26 22.49
C GLN A 239 2.87 1.75 21.07
N GLN A 240 3.74 1.07 20.32
CA GLN A 240 4.07 1.42 18.94
C GLN A 240 2.84 1.34 18.02
N ALA A 241 1.97 0.33 18.19
CA ALA A 241 0.72 0.25 17.42
C ALA A 241 -0.27 1.34 17.84
N VAL A 242 -0.38 1.64 19.15
CA VAL A 242 -1.25 2.72 19.65
C VAL A 242 -0.78 4.09 19.15
N ASP A 243 0.52 4.35 19.20
CA ASP A 243 1.13 5.60 18.72
C ASP A 243 0.94 5.77 17.22
N MET A 244 1.13 4.71 16.43
CA MET A 244 0.81 4.73 14.99
C MET A 244 -0.64 5.16 14.75
N MET A 245 -1.61 4.52 15.42
CA MET A 245 -3.02 4.85 15.23
C MET A 245 -3.36 6.27 15.67
N ASN A 246 -2.75 6.76 16.76
CA ASN A 246 -2.94 8.13 17.22
C ASN A 246 -2.37 9.15 16.23
N VAL A 247 -1.15 8.92 15.73
CA VAL A 247 -0.51 9.78 14.72
C VAL A 247 -1.36 9.83 13.46
N LEU A 248 -1.85 8.69 12.96
CA LEU A 248 -2.71 8.66 11.78
C LEU A 248 -4.05 9.38 12.04
N ALA A 249 -4.65 9.20 13.21
CA ALA A 249 -5.89 9.89 13.58
C ALA A 249 -5.70 11.41 13.73
N ASP A 250 -4.58 11.86 14.31
CA ASP A 250 -4.27 13.29 14.46
C ASP A 250 -4.03 13.97 13.11
N LEU A 251 -3.55 13.21 12.12
CA LEU A 251 -3.38 13.67 10.74
C LEU A 251 -4.67 13.53 9.89
N ASN A 252 -5.79 13.08 10.49
CA ASN A 252 -7.03 12.73 9.78
C ASN A 252 -6.85 11.69 8.67
N LEU A 253 -5.87 10.80 8.81
CA LEU A 253 -5.62 9.68 7.91
C LEU A 253 -6.28 8.38 8.37
N GLU A 254 -6.87 8.38 9.57
CA GLU A 254 -7.57 7.25 10.18
C GLU A 254 -8.65 7.74 11.16
N HIS A 255 -9.67 6.93 11.41
CA HIS A 255 -10.72 7.28 12.36
C HIS A 255 -10.26 7.16 13.82
N ARG A 256 -10.60 8.15 14.67
CA ARG A 256 -10.28 8.13 16.11
C ARG A 256 -10.86 6.91 16.84
N ASP A 257 -12.02 6.42 16.41
CA ASP A 257 -12.64 5.20 16.95
C ASP A 257 -11.79 3.95 16.68
N MET A 258 -11.04 3.95 15.57
CA MET A 258 -10.13 2.86 15.24
C MET A 258 -8.93 2.85 16.18
N ALA A 259 -8.35 4.02 16.47
CA ALA A 259 -7.28 4.14 17.47
C ALA A 259 -7.73 3.65 18.85
N THR A 260 -8.96 3.98 19.25
CA THR A 260 -9.56 3.50 20.51
C THR A 260 -9.74 1.98 20.51
N THR A 261 -10.23 1.42 19.40
CA THR A 261 -10.39 -0.03 19.22
C THR A 261 -9.05 -0.76 19.36
N VAL A 262 -8.01 -0.29 18.68
CA VAL A 262 -6.66 -0.88 18.75
C VAL A 262 -6.10 -0.80 20.18
N ALA A 263 -6.24 0.34 20.86
CA ALA A 263 -5.78 0.49 22.24
C ALA A 263 -6.48 -0.51 23.19
N ASN A 264 -7.79 -0.72 23.02
CA ASN A 264 -8.55 -1.67 23.83
C ASN A 264 -8.17 -3.14 23.55
N LEU A 265 -7.89 -3.49 22.30
CA LEU A 265 -7.50 -4.86 21.93
C LEU A 265 -6.11 -5.24 22.45
N LEU A 266 -5.21 -4.27 22.57
CA LEU A 266 -3.82 -4.48 23.02
C LEU A 266 -3.60 -4.28 24.53
N ALA A 267 -4.62 -3.85 25.27
CA ALA A 267 -4.58 -3.61 26.72
C ALA A 267 -4.38 -4.91 27.52
#